data_AF-A0A3D9E5E6-F1
#
_entry.id   AF-A0A3D9E5E6-F1
#
_cell.length_a   1.000
_cell.length_b   1.000
_cell.length_c   1.000
_cell.angle_alpha   90.00
_cell.angle_beta   90.00
_cell.angle_gamma   90.00
#
_symmetry.space_group_name_H-M   'P 1'
#
loop_
_entity.id
_entity.type
_entity.pdbx_description
1 polymer ?
#
loop_
_entity_poly.entity_id
_entity_poly.type
_entity_poly.pdbx_seq_one_letter_code
_entity_poly.pdbx_strand_id
1 'polypeptide(L)'
;MHFYSARHVNGENGDSVGQNEAMASSADPNDQARVEALVGNPWDKVEALRDRIQDQLVKSFREVESDFLDLLWTIDTYRVEQVTPRAASGSRLKKGSEGGEGIYRSKGNFFSEIITLILSNKTSSPLASRSNVQGFSQLHQIDIAWPARPGKALQDPLICCEAKLTGAPGFGSTPDRKGRADWSNRRKELKFQATDLKLYRQQENTRIQHWDQWRRKAPPLVYTLWAARLSTPEEFAKMIQDAQALTATYLDGVGIYGFMKNSAGDGYVAASISRGVSERVTSMDNVLDLIAAEISDVMESHNNRVPEPVIPSSFAAEASKVDDINASKLF
;
A
#
# COMPACT_ATOMS: atom_id res chain seq x y z
N MET A 1 -30.10 14.98 47.62
CA MET A 1 -31.29 15.62 47.00
C MET A 1 -30.99 17.10 46.81
N HIS A 2 -30.37 17.48 45.70
CA HIS A 2 -30.18 18.87 45.29
C HIS A 2 -30.40 18.92 43.78
N PHE A 3 -31.44 19.64 43.38
CA PHE A 3 -31.83 19.90 42.00
C PHE A 3 -30.88 20.97 41.43
N TYR A 4 -30.33 20.73 40.23
CA TYR A 4 -29.74 21.80 39.41
C TYR A 4 -30.63 22.06 38.20
N SER A 5 -30.96 23.34 38.08
CA SER A 5 -31.87 23.99 37.15
C SER A 5 -31.26 24.13 35.76
N ALA A 6 -32.04 23.84 34.73
CA ALA A 6 -31.71 24.07 33.33
C ALA A 6 -31.93 25.55 32.96
N ARG A 7 -30.88 26.22 32.46
CA ARG A 7 -31.01 27.51 31.77
C ARG A 7 -30.97 27.29 30.26
N HIS A 8 -32.04 27.72 29.60
CA HIS A 8 -32.11 27.97 28.16
C HIS A 8 -31.11 29.07 27.77
N VAL A 9 -30.33 28.81 26.72
CA VAL A 9 -29.61 29.84 25.97
C VAL A 9 -30.10 29.77 24.54
N ASN A 10 -30.72 30.86 24.09
CA ASN A 10 -31.14 31.06 22.70
C ASN A 10 -29.90 31.19 21.82
N GLY A 11 -29.80 30.33 20.80
CA GLY A 11 -28.81 30.44 19.73
C GLY A 11 -29.36 31.30 18.59
N GLU A 12 -28.70 32.42 18.32
CA GLU A 12 -28.89 33.17 17.08
C GLU A 12 -28.01 32.57 15.97
N ASN A 13 -28.67 32.30 14.84
CA ASN A 13 -28.09 31.91 13.57
C ASN A 13 -27.37 33.11 12.93
N GLY A 14 -26.18 32.87 12.37
CA GLY A 14 -25.43 33.83 11.59
C GLY A 14 -24.45 33.11 10.66
N ASP A 15 -25.00 32.62 9.56
CA ASP A 15 -24.32 31.94 8.47
C ASP A 15 -23.15 32.74 7.87
N SER A 16 -21.98 32.10 7.77
CA SER A 16 -21.10 32.23 6.61
C SER A 16 -20.19 31.01 6.52
N VAL A 17 -20.79 29.85 6.21
CA VAL A 17 -20.04 28.71 5.70
C VAL A 17 -19.57 29.08 4.29
N GLY A 18 -18.36 29.61 4.20
CA GLY A 18 -17.67 29.76 2.92
C GLY A 18 -17.62 28.40 2.24
N GLN A 19 -18.36 28.28 1.14
CA GLN A 19 -18.23 27.14 0.24
C GLN A 19 -16.79 27.16 -0.28
N ASN A 20 -15.95 26.24 0.21
CA ASN A 20 -14.71 25.89 -0.45
C ASN A 20 -15.08 25.27 -1.80
N GLU A 21 -15.23 26.11 -2.84
CA GLU A 21 -15.22 25.64 -4.21
C GLU A 21 -13.90 24.92 -4.44
N ALA A 22 -13.94 23.59 -4.42
CA ALA A 22 -12.81 22.79 -4.87
C ALA A 22 -12.60 23.15 -6.35
N MET A 23 -11.59 23.99 -6.64
CA MET A 23 -11.26 24.36 -8.01
C MET A 23 -11.03 23.08 -8.82
N ALA A 24 -11.88 22.87 -9.82
CA ALA A 24 -11.81 21.72 -10.70
C ALA A 24 -10.48 21.75 -11.46
N SER A 25 -9.83 20.60 -11.61
CA SER A 25 -8.58 20.52 -12.39
C SER A 25 -8.82 20.95 -13.84
N SER A 26 -7.97 21.83 -14.37
CA SER A 26 -8.01 22.28 -15.76
C SER A 26 -7.81 21.10 -16.71
N ALA A 27 -8.67 21.02 -17.72
CA ALA A 27 -8.54 20.11 -18.85
C ALA A 27 -8.31 20.90 -20.15
N ASP A 28 -7.89 22.17 -20.05
CA ASP A 28 -7.55 23.00 -21.21
C ASP A 28 -6.31 22.41 -21.92
N PRO A 29 -6.36 22.14 -23.23
CA PRO A 29 -5.22 21.63 -23.99
C PRO A 29 -3.95 22.49 -23.89
N ASN A 30 -4.06 23.80 -23.71
CA ASN A 30 -2.92 24.69 -23.56
C ASN A 30 -2.25 24.50 -22.19
N ASP A 31 -3.03 24.34 -21.12
CA ASP A 31 -2.52 24.02 -19.80
C ASP A 31 -1.86 22.64 -19.78
N GLN A 32 -2.51 21.66 -20.43
CA GLN A 32 -1.96 20.32 -20.61
C GLN A 32 -0.63 20.37 -21.36
N ALA A 33 -0.57 21.04 -22.51
CA ALA A 33 0.66 21.17 -23.31
C ALA A 33 1.77 21.87 -22.53
N ARG A 34 1.44 22.90 -21.73
CA ARG A 34 2.39 23.61 -20.87
C ARG A 34 2.98 22.69 -19.81
N VAL A 35 2.15 21.95 -19.07
CA VAL A 35 2.64 21.03 -18.02
C VAL A 35 3.34 19.82 -18.63
N GLU A 36 2.85 19.28 -19.75
CA GLU A 36 3.51 18.22 -20.52
C GLU A 36 4.90 18.66 -21.01
N ALA A 37 5.06 19.90 -21.46
CA ALA A 37 6.37 20.42 -21.86
C ALA A 37 7.35 20.55 -20.67
N LEU A 38 6.83 20.74 -19.45
CA LEU A 38 7.63 20.90 -18.24
C LEU A 38 8.07 19.56 -17.64
N VAL A 39 7.14 18.62 -17.49
CA VAL A 39 7.37 17.36 -16.76
C VAL A 39 7.03 16.12 -17.58
N GLY A 40 6.62 16.24 -18.83
CA GLY A 40 6.13 15.12 -19.64
C GLY A 40 4.73 14.65 -19.25
N ASN A 41 4.30 13.53 -19.83
CA ASN A 41 3.03 12.89 -19.49
C ASN A 41 3.26 11.71 -18.53
N PRO A 42 2.55 11.65 -17.39
CA PRO A 42 2.72 10.60 -16.39
C PRO A 42 2.30 9.20 -16.89
N TRP A 43 1.38 9.09 -17.86
CA TRP A 43 1.03 7.81 -18.47
C TRP A 43 2.18 7.26 -19.31
N ASP A 44 2.78 8.10 -20.15
CA ASP A 44 3.92 7.72 -20.98
C ASP A 44 5.11 7.29 -20.10
N LYS A 45 5.33 7.98 -18.96
CA LYS A 45 6.40 7.61 -18.01
C LYS A 45 6.15 6.29 -17.30
N VAL A 46 4.93 6.01 -16.85
CA VAL A 46 4.65 4.72 -16.19
C VAL A 46 4.71 3.56 -17.19
N GLU A 47 4.26 3.74 -18.43
CA GLU A 47 4.40 2.73 -19.48
C GLU A 47 5.88 2.49 -19.82
N ALA A 48 6.66 3.55 -20.09
CA ALA A 48 8.09 3.42 -20.34
C ALA A 48 8.84 2.73 -19.19
N LEU A 49 8.45 2.99 -17.94
CA LEU A 49 9.02 2.34 -16.76
C LEU A 49 8.66 0.86 -16.69
N ARG A 50 7.40 0.49 -16.97
CA ARG A 50 6.97 -0.92 -17.04
C ARG A 50 7.74 -1.67 -18.12
N ASP A 51 7.80 -1.11 -19.33
CA ASP A 51 8.49 -1.69 -20.48
C ASP A 51 9.96 -1.88 -20.16
N ARG A 52 10.62 -0.87 -19.58
CA ARG A 52 12.01 -0.98 -19.13
C ARG A 52 12.21 -2.13 -18.14
N ILE A 53 11.35 -2.24 -17.12
CA ILE A 53 11.47 -3.30 -16.11
C ILE A 53 11.35 -4.68 -16.75
N GLN A 54 10.41 -4.86 -17.67
CA GLN A 54 10.16 -6.14 -18.32
C GLN A 54 11.21 -6.48 -19.39
N ASP A 55 11.49 -5.55 -20.30
CA ASP A 55 12.42 -5.76 -21.43
C ASP A 55 13.86 -5.97 -20.96
N GLN A 56 14.28 -5.27 -19.90
CA GLN A 56 15.63 -5.39 -19.35
C GLN A 56 15.71 -6.40 -18.20
N LEU A 57 14.61 -7.06 -17.86
CA LEU A 57 14.50 -7.99 -16.73
C LEU A 57 15.06 -7.38 -15.43
N VAL A 58 14.74 -6.12 -15.17
CA VAL A 58 15.25 -5.38 -13.99
C VAL A 58 14.89 -6.13 -12.72
N LYS A 59 15.89 -6.36 -11.86
CA LYS A 59 15.72 -7.09 -10.60
C LYS A 59 15.93 -6.21 -9.37
N SER A 60 16.41 -4.97 -9.51
CA SER A 60 16.56 -4.07 -8.37
C SER A 60 15.75 -2.79 -8.56
N PHE A 61 15.11 -2.34 -7.48
CA PHE A 61 14.43 -1.05 -7.42
C PHE A 61 15.41 0.11 -7.65
N ARG A 62 16.65 -0.01 -7.16
CA ARG A 62 17.70 0.99 -7.40
C ARG A 62 17.97 1.26 -8.88
N GLU A 63 17.85 0.25 -9.75
CA GLU A 63 18.10 0.39 -11.19
C GLU A 63 17.08 1.31 -11.88
N VAL A 64 15.89 1.45 -11.29
CA VAL A 64 14.76 2.25 -11.79
C VAL A 64 14.41 3.43 -10.88
N GLU A 65 15.22 3.70 -9.86
CA GLU A 65 14.97 4.73 -8.86
C GLU A 65 14.76 6.10 -9.51
N SER A 66 15.62 6.46 -10.46
CA SER A 66 15.53 7.77 -11.14
C SER A 66 14.22 7.92 -11.91
N ASP A 67 13.80 6.89 -12.64
CA ASP A 67 12.55 6.91 -13.43
C ASP A 67 11.33 6.96 -12.51
N PHE A 68 11.38 6.23 -11.40
CA PHE A 68 10.33 6.25 -10.39
C PHE A 68 10.19 7.64 -9.75
N LEU A 69 11.30 8.27 -9.35
CA LEU A 69 11.28 9.62 -8.77
C LEU A 69 10.77 10.67 -9.77
N ASP A 70 11.17 10.56 -11.03
CA ASP A 70 10.70 11.41 -12.13
C ASP A 70 9.19 11.21 -12.39
N LEU A 71 8.68 9.98 -12.37
CA LEU A 71 7.24 9.70 -12.42
C LEU A 71 6.50 10.34 -11.24
N LEU A 72 7.00 10.19 -10.01
CA LEU A 72 6.36 10.78 -8.84
C LEU A 72 6.36 12.31 -8.89
N TRP A 73 7.46 12.91 -9.34
CA TRP A 73 7.57 14.35 -9.54
C TRP A 73 6.55 14.84 -10.57
N THR A 74 6.46 14.12 -11.69
CA THR A 74 5.49 14.42 -12.75
C THR A 74 4.06 14.43 -12.20
N ILE A 75 3.63 13.35 -11.54
CA ILE A 75 2.27 13.23 -10.95
C ILE A 75 2.01 14.36 -9.95
N ASP A 76 2.99 14.65 -9.10
CA ASP A 76 2.88 15.68 -8.06
C ASP A 76 2.82 17.09 -8.68
N THR A 77 3.54 17.36 -9.78
CA THR A 77 3.44 18.63 -10.53
C THR A 77 2.07 18.82 -11.15
N TYR A 78 1.48 17.82 -11.82
CA TYR A 78 0.10 17.94 -12.34
C TYR A 78 -0.92 18.25 -11.24
N ARG A 79 -0.75 17.64 -10.05
CA ARG A 79 -1.58 17.94 -8.89
C ARG A 79 -1.44 19.38 -8.43
N VAL A 80 -0.20 19.88 -8.30
CA VAL A 80 0.07 21.26 -7.85
C VAL A 80 -0.44 22.28 -8.84
N GLU A 81 -0.22 22.05 -10.13
CA GLU A 81 -0.70 22.89 -11.23
C GLU A 81 -2.21 22.77 -11.45
N GLN A 82 -2.87 21.83 -10.77
CA GLN A 82 -4.28 21.51 -10.93
C GLN A 82 -4.65 21.24 -12.40
N VAL A 83 -3.81 20.50 -13.12
CA VAL A 83 -4.03 20.13 -14.53
C VAL A 83 -4.31 18.64 -14.64
N THR A 84 -5.30 18.27 -15.44
CA THR A 84 -5.58 16.88 -15.81
C THR A 84 -4.63 16.47 -16.94
N PRO A 85 -3.78 15.44 -16.78
CA PRO A 85 -2.94 14.97 -17.89
C PRO A 85 -3.78 14.50 -19.07
N ARG A 86 -3.24 14.64 -20.28
CA ARG A 86 -3.85 14.03 -21.46
C ARG A 86 -3.93 12.52 -21.28
N ALA A 87 -5.01 11.92 -21.75
CA ALA A 87 -5.23 10.47 -21.68
C ALA A 87 -4.10 9.71 -22.39
N ALA A 88 -3.77 8.52 -21.90
CA ALA A 88 -2.93 7.57 -22.62
C ALA A 88 -3.50 7.32 -24.02
N SER A 89 -2.61 7.19 -25.01
CA SER A 89 -3.01 6.94 -26.40
C SER A 89 -3.87 5.68 -26.49
N GLY A 90 -5.05 5.77 -27.12
CA GLY A 90 -5.98 4.65 -27.26
C GLY A 90 -6.91 4.40 -26.05
N SER A 91 -6.73 5.09 -24.92
CA SER A 91 -7.66 5.00 -23.79
C SER A 91 -8.86 5.93 -23.98
N ARG A 92 -10.09 5.38 -24.01
CA ARG A 92 -11.30 6.19 -23.86
C ARG A 92 -11.44 6.53 -22.37
N LEU A 93 -11.01 7.72 -21.96
CA LEU A 93 -11.42 8.26 -20.66
C LEU A 93 -12.96 8.16 -20.61
N LYS A 94 -13.50 7.46 -19.61
CA LYS A 94 -14.95 7.44 -19.41
C LYS A 94 -15.38 8.89 -19.20
N LYS A 95 -16.34 9.37 -19.99
CA LYS A 95 -16.91 10.71 -19.82
C LYS A 95 -17.40 10.82 -18.35
N GLY A 96 -16.75 11.65 -17.54
CA GLY A 96 -17.04 11.81 -16.11
C GLY A 96 -16.11 11.05 -15.14
N SER A 97 -15.09 10.32 -15.60
CA SER A 97 -14.04 9.80 -14.70
C SER A 97 -13.08 10.93 -14.35
N GLU A 98 -13.18 11.40 -13.10
CA GLU A 98 -12.33 12.36 -12.37
C GLU A 98 -10.94 12.60 -13.01
N GLY A 99 -10.85 13.66 -13.81
CA GLY A 99 -9.59 14.23 -14.30
C GLY A 99 -8.71 14.71 -13.14
N GLY A 100 -7.38 14.65 -13.29
CA GLY A 100 -6.37 15.12 -12.33
C GLY A 100 -6.28 14.29 -11.05
N GLU A 101 -7.39 14.15 -10.32
CA GLU A 101 -7.46 13.35 -9.10
C GLU A 101 -7.34 11.84 -9.38
N GLY A 102 -7.87 11.34 -10.49
CA GLY A 102 -7.82 9.91 -10.82
C GLY A 102 -6.39 9.37 -10.97
N ILE A 103 -5.51 10.15 -11.61
CA ILE A 103 -4.10 9.76 -11.73
C ILE A 103 -3.36 9.87 -10.40
N TYR A 104 -3.65 10.93 -9.64
CA TYR A 104 -3.05 11.12 -8.32
C TYR A 104 -3.45 9.99 -7.35
N ARG A 105 -4.73 9.58 -7.36
CA ARG A 105 -5.23 8.42 -6.60
C ARG A 105 -4.58 7.10 -7.05
N SER A 106 -4.08 7.03 -8.29
CA SER A 106 -3.40 5.86 -8.86
C SER A 106 -1.91 5.78 -8.50
N LYS A 107 -1.32 6.81 -7.89
CA LYS A 107 0.10 6.85 -7.48
C LYS A 107 0.51 5.61 -6.65
N GLY A 108 -0.32 5.20 -5.70
CA GLY A 108 -0.09 3.98 -4.91
C GLY A 108 -0.19 2.69 -5.74
N ASN A 109 -1.09 2.65 -6.72
CA ASN A 109 -1.25 1.51 -7.61
C ASN A 109 -0.02 1.34 -8.52
N PHE A 110 0.52 2.44 -9.06
CA PHE A 110 1.73 2.41 -9.88
C PHE A 110 2.93 1.90 -9.08
N PHE A 111 3.07 2.34 -7.82
CA PHE A 111 4.12 1.83 -6.95
C PHE A 111 3.98 0.32 -6.68
N SER A 112 2.77 -0.14 -6.32
CA SER A 112 2.47 -1.57 -6.14
C SER A 112 2.82 -2.39 -7.38
N GLU A 113 2.46 -1.89 -8.57
CA GLU A 113 2.75 -2.55 -9.84
C GLU A 113 4.25 -2.61 -10.16
N ILE A 114 4.98 -1.50 -10.03
CA ILE A 114 6.44 -1.46 -10.26
C ILE A 114 7.14 -2.49 -9.37
N ILE A 115 6.78 -2.55 -8.09
CA ILE A 115 7.38 -3.51 -7.18
C ILE A 115 6.99 -4.95 -7.53
N THR A 116 5.75 -5.17 -7.96
CA THR A 116 5.31 -6.49 -8.46
C THR A 116 6.15 -6.94 -9.65
N LEU A 117 6.39 -6.08 -10.64
CA LEU A 117 7.18 -6.40 -11.83
C LEU A 117 8.63 -6.75 -11.48
N ILE A 118 9.26 -5.96 -10.61
CA ILE A 118 10.63 -6.23 -10.14
C ILE A 118 10.68 -7.57 -9.40
N LEU A 119 9.73 -7.82 -8.49
CA LEU A 119 9.71 -9.07 -7.74
C LEU A 119 9.43 -10.28 -8.65
N SER A 120 8.55 -10.14 -9.64
CA SER A 120 8.31 -11.17 -10.67
C SER A 120 9.58 -11.53 -11.41
N ASN A 121 10.46 -10.58 -11.73
CA ASN A 121 11.75 -10.87 -12.36
C ASN A 121 12.76 -11.56 -11.43
N LYS A 122 12.52 -11.55 -10.11
CA LYS A 122 13.35 -12.25 -9.11
C LYS A 122 12.91 -13.70 -8.85
N THR A 123 11.69 -14.08 -9.21
CA THR A 123 11.12 -15.40 -8.93
C THR A 123 10.81 -16.18 -10.22
N SER A 124 10.90 -17.49 -10.16
CA SER A 124 10.44 -18.39 -11.24
C SER A 124 8.95 -18.74 -11.12
N SER A 125 8.31 -18.38 -10.01
CA SER A 125 6.93 -18.74 -9.70
C SER A 125 6.00 -17.52 -9.83
N PRO A 126 4.85 -17.64 -10.53
CA PRO A 126 3.94 -16.51 -10.72
C PRO A 126 3.43 -15.91 -9.40
N LEU A 127 3.41 -14.58 -9.36
CA LEU A 127 2.81 -13.79 -8.26
C LEU A 127 1.36 -13.45 -8.61
N ALA A 128 0.50 -13.37 -7.61
CA ALA A 128 -0.85 -12.86 -7.75
C ALA A 128 -0.89 -11.39 -7.35
N SER A 129 -1.07 -10.52 -8.35
CA SER A 129 -1.20 -9.07 -8.17
C SER A 129 -2.63 -8.69 -7.74
N ARG A 130 -2.75 -7.72 -6.83
CA ARG A 130 -4.01 -7.06 -6.40
C ARG A 130 -5.16 -8.04 -6.14
N SER A 131 -4.85 -9.14 -5.51
CA SER A 131 -5.77 -10.27 -5.36
C SER A 131 -6.51 -10.20 -4.04
N ASN A 132 -7.78 -10.64 -4.04
CA ASN A 132 -8.50 -10.86 -2.81
C ASN A 132 -7.94 -12.12 -2.14
N VAL A 133 -7.50 -12.00 -0.90
CA VAL A 133 -7.02 -13.10 -0.06
C VAL A 133 -8.01 -13.31 1.07
N GLN A 134 -8.35 -14.58 1.30
CA GLN A 134 -9.21 -14.93 2.42
C GLN A 134 -8.42 -14.83 3.74
N GLY A 135 -8.86 -13.92 4.61
CA GLY A 135 -8.44 -13.84 6.01
C GLY A 135 -9.44 -14.58 6.91
N PHE A 136 -9.12 -14.65 8.21
CA PHE A 136 -9.97 -15.30 9.20
C PHE A 136 -11.34 -14.63 9.34
N SER A 137 -11.37 -13.30 9.45
CA SER A 137 -12.61 -12.54 9.67
C SER A 137 -13.14 -11.85 8.42
N GLN A 138 -12.29 -11.56 7.43
CA GLN A 138 -12.72 -10.88 6.20
C GLN A 138 -11.84 -11.19 4.99
N LEU A 139 -12.31 -10.79 3.80
CA LEU A 139 -11.48 -10.70 2.61
C LEU A 139 -10.57 -9.48 2.69
N HIS A 140 -9.31 -9.65 2.30
CA HIS A 140 -8.34 -8.56 2.17
C HIS A 140 -7.92 -8.40 0.72
N GLN A 141 -7.89 -7.18 0.21
CA GLN A 141 -7.24 -6.91 -1.07
C GLN A 141 -5.75 -6.76 -0.82
N ILE A 142 -4.95 -7.70 -1.32
CA ILE A 142 -3.50 -7.75 -1.13
C ILE A 142 -2.81 -7.34 -2.43
N ASP A 143 -1.84 -6.43 -2.33
CA ASP A 143 -1.07 -5.94 -3.48
C ASP A 143 -0.29 -7.06 -4.19
N ILE A 144 0.42 -7.89 -3.43
CA ILE A 144 1.18 -9.03 -3.94
C ILE A 144 0.95 -10.23 -3.04
N ALA A 145 0.51 -11.34 -3.61
CA ALA A 145 0.39 -12.61 -2.90
C ALA A 145 1.10 -13.72 -3.67
N TRP A 146 1.68 -14.67 -2.94
CA TRP A 146 2.28 -15.87 -3.50
C TRP A 146 1.95 -17.07 -2.63
N PRO A 147 1.68 -18.26 -3.21
CA PRO A 147 1.63 -18.54 -4.65
C PRO A 147 0.37 -18.01 -5.32
N ALA A 148 0.48 -17.68 -6.62
CA ALA A 148 -0.68 -17.44 -7.45
C ALA A 148 -1.47 -18.74 -7.62
N ARG A 149 -2.78 -18.69 -7.36
CA ARG A 149 -3.69 -19.82 -7.49
C ARG A 149 -4.98 -19.39 -8.20
N PRO A 150 -5.64 -20.28 -8.95
CA PRO A 150 -6.95 -19.98 -9.53
C PRO A 150 -8.01 -19.85 -8.43
N GLY A 151 -8.95 -18.93 -8.59
CA GLY A 151 -10.06 -18.72 -7.66
C GLY A 151 -10.53 -17.27 -7.61
N LYS A 152 -11.72 -17.04 -7.03
CA LYS A 152 -12.23 -15.67 -6.79
C LYS A 152 -11.50 -14.98 -5.63
N ALA A 153 -11.10 -15.76 -4.63
CA ALA A 153 -10.25 -15.34 -3.53
C ALA A 153 -9.15 -16.40 -3.34
N LEU A 154 -7.91 -15.93 -3.19
CA LEU A 154 -6.77 -16.79 -2.89
C LEU A 154 -6.95 -17.35 -1.48
N GLN A 155 -6.97 -18.67 -1.43
CA GLN A 155 -6.91 -19.44 -0.20
C GLN A 155 -5.47 -19.91 -0.06
N ASP A 156 -4.90 -19.77 1.13
CA ASP A 156 -3.58 -20.29 1.45
C ASP A 156 -2.39 -19.62 0.70
N PRO A 157 -2.25 -18.26 0.69
CA PRO A 157 -0.97 -17.66 0.30
C PRO A 157 0.07 -17.93 1.38
N LEU A 158 1.32 -18.15 0.97
CA LEU A 158 2.48 -18.35 1.83
C LEU A 158 3.23 -17.03 2.06
N ILE A 159 3.11 -16.07 1.15
CA ILE A 159 3.65 -14.73 1.26
C ILE A 159 2.58 -13.72 0.84
N CYS A 160 2.45 -12.65 1.61
CA CYS A 160 1.66 -11.48 1.25
C CYS A 160 2.53 -10.22 1.40
N CYS A 161 2.41 -9.28 0.49
CA CYS A 161 3.06 -7.99 0.55
C CYS A 161 2.07 -6.85 0.32
N GLU A 162 2.22 -5.79 1.10
CA GLU A 162 1.47 -4.55 0.97
C GLU A 162 2.39 -3.42 0.51
N ALA A 163 2.02 -2.72 -0.55
CA ALA A 163 2.75 -1.59 -1.08
C ALA A 163 2.05 -0.28 -0.68
N LYS A 164 2.71 0.54 0.12
CA LYS A 164 2.17 1.83 0.56
C LYS A 164 3.05 2.96 0.05
N LEU A 165 2.43 3.95 -0.58
CA LEU A 165 3.07 5.20 -0.97
C LEU A 165 2.36 6.36 -0.30
N THR A 166 3.07 7.11 0.55
CA THR A 166 2.49 8.21 1.33
C THR A 166 3.15 9.55 1.03
N GLY A 167 2.38 10.60 1.28
CA GLY A 167 2.81 11.98 1.09
C GLY A 167 2.34 12.61 -0.22
N ALA A 168 1.95 13.87 -0.13
CA ALA A 168 1.37 14.67 -1.21
C ALA A 168 1.82 16.12 -1.08
N PRO A 169 2.20 16.80 -2.18
CA PRO A 169 2.32 18.24 -2.14
C PRO A 169 0.98 18.90 -1.81
N GLY A 170 1.04 20.02 -1.10
CA GLY A 170 -0.07 20.95 -0.98
C GLY A 170 -0.34 21.65 -2.31
N PHE A 171 -1.59 22.10 -2.52
CA PHE A 171 -2.01 22.81 -3.71
C PHE A 171 -3.17 23.75 -3.37
N GLY A 172 -3.19 24.96 -3.92
CA GLY A 172 -4.18 25.99 -3.56
C GLY A 172 -4.26 26.18 -2.03
N SER A 173 -5.46 26.02 -1.47
CA SER A 173 -5.70 26.05 -0.02
C SER A 173 -5.50 24.70 0.69
N THR A 174 -5.28 23.61 -0.06
CA THR A 174 -5.05 22.27 0.50
C THR A 174 -3.63 22.17 1.04
N PRO A 175 -3.44 21.92 2.35
CA PRO A 175 -2.11 21.85 2.94
C PRO A 175 -1.34 20.62 2.44
N ASP A 176 -0.01 20.71 2.56
CA ASP A 176 0.90 19.60 2.32
C ASP A 176 0.56 18.39 3.21
N ARG A 177 0.39 17.22 2.59
CA ARG A 177 0.20 15.96 3.32
C ARG A 177 1.56 15.33 3.51
N LYS A 178 2.12 15.44 4.70
CA LYS A 178 3.43 14.88 5.04
C LYS A 178 3.45 13.36 4.87
N GLY A 179 4.62 12.78 4.57
CA GLY A 179 4.79 11.33 4.38
C GLY A 179 4.29 10.49 5.56
N ARG A 180 4.29 11.04 6.78
CA ARG A 180 3.82 10.37 8.00
C ARG A 180 2.37 10.68 8.39
N ALA A 181 1.64 11.51 7.64
CA ALA A 181 0.28 11.91 8.00
C ALA A 181 -0.67 10.70 8.17
N ASP A 182 -0.52 9.68 7.31
CA ASP A 182 -1.38 8.48 7.33
C ASP A 182 -0.80 7.31 8.13
N TRP A 183 0.38 7.52 8.70
CA TRP A 183 1.20 6.46 9.26
C TRP A 183 0.49 5.70 10.37
N SER A 184 -0.21 6.40 11.26
CA SER A 184 -0.94 5.76 12.36
C SER A 184 -2.06 4.83 11.85
N ASN A 185 -2.84 5.30 10.88
CA ASN A 185 -3.96 4.54 10.32
C ASN A 185 -3.46 3.34 9.49
N ARG A 186 -2.47 3.56 8.62
CA ARG A 186 -1.87 2.50 7.82
C ARG A 186 -1.20 1.43 8.68
N ARG A 187 -0.57 1.80 9.79
CA ARG A 187 -0.05 0.81 10.74
C ARG A 187 -1.15 -0.04 11.38
N LYS A 188 -2.30 0.55 11.74
CA LYS A 188 -3.42 -0.22 12.31
C LYS A 188 -3.95 -1.23 11.30
N GLU A 189 -4.14 -0.80 10.05
CA GLU A 189 -4.52 -1.65 8.91
C GLU A 189 -3.55 -2.83 8.74
N LEU A 190 -2.25 -2.56 8.64
CA LEU A 190 -1.23 -3.61 8.46
C LEU A 190 -1.18 -4.62 9.62
N LYS A 191 -1.33 -4.16 10.86
CA LYS A 191 -1.35 -5.05 12.04
C LYS A 191 -2.54 -6.00 12.02
N PHE A 192 -3.73 -5.44 11.74
CA PHE A 192 -4.96 -6.21 11.67
C PHE A 192 -4.88 -7.23 10.54
N GLN A 193 -4.52 -6.78 9.34
CA GLN A 193 -4.41 -7.63 8.17
C GLN A 193 -3.40 -8.76 8.36
N ALA A 194 -2.18 -8.48 8.83
CA ALA A 194 -1.17 -9.53 9.05
C ALA A 194 -1.65 -10.61 10.04
N THR A 195 -2.34 -10.19 11.10
CA THR A 195 -2.90 -11.10 12.11
C THR A 195 -4.03 -11.93 11.51
N ASP A 196 -4.99 -11.29 10.84
CA ASP A 196 -6.17 -11.95 10.29
C ASP A 196 -5.81 -12.97 9.20
N LEU A 197 -4.81 -12.66 8.37
CA LEU A 197 -4.28 -13.57 7.37
C LEU A 197 -3.62 -14.82 7.99
N LYS A 198 -2.80 -14.64 9.03
CA LYS A 198 -2.16 -15.79 9.71
C LYS A 198 -3.16 -16.65 10.48
N LEU A 199 -4.20 -16.04 11.04
CA LEU A 199 -5.29 -16.75 11.72
C LEU A 199 -6.15 -17.58 10.74
N TYR A 200 -6.24 -17.20 9.46
CA TYR A 200 -7.05 -17.94 8.49
C TYR A 200 -6.66 -19.42 8.40
N ARG A 201 -5.36 -19.71 8.41
CA ARG A 201 -4.81 -21.07 8.34
C ARG A 201 -4.90 -21.83 9.67
N GLN A 202 -5.44 -21.23 10.72
CA GLN A 202 -5.51 -21.85 12.03
C GLN A 202 -6.61 -22.92 12.06
N GLN A 203 -6.20 -24.18 12.19
CA GLN A 203 -7.12 -25.28 12.51
C GLN A 203 -7.63 -25.16 13.95
N GLU A 204 -8.85 -25.65 14.21
CA GLU A 204 -9.63 -25.52 15.46
C GLU A 204 -8.89 -25.81 16.77
N ASN A 205 -7.73 -26.48 16.75
CA ASN A 205 -6.97 -26.88 17.93
C ASN A 205 -5.59 -26.23 18.08
N THR A 206 -5.22 -25.26 17.24
CA THR A 206 -3.92 -24.58 17.38
C THR A 206 -3.94 -23.64 18.58
N ARG A 207 -3.33 -24.02 19.70
CA ARG A 207 -3.17 -23.12 20.84
C ARG A 207 -1.99 -22.17 20.62
N ILE A 208 -2.25 -20.86 20.48
CA ILE A 208 -1.19 -19.84 20.45
C ILE A 208 -0.67 -19.65 21.89
N GLN A 209 0.38 -20.38 22.26
CA GLN A 209 1.00 -20.27 23.58
C GLN A 209 1.92 -19.06 23.69
N HIS A 210 2.71 -18.80 22.63
CA HIS A 210 3.67 -17.71 22.56
C HIS A 210 3.51 -16.94 21.25
N TRP A 211 2.95 -15.73 21.33
CA TRP A 211 2.66 -14.89 20.16
C TRP A 211 3.86 -14.75 19.23
N ASP A 212 5.03 -14.37 19.76
CA ASP A 212 6.22 -14.12 18.95
C ASP A 212 6.77 -15.36 18.25
N GLN A 213 6.68 -16.53 18.87
CA GLN A 213 7.13 -17.78 18.26
C GLN A 213 6.15 -18.23 17.19
N TRP A 214 4.84 -18.12 17.45
CA TRP A 214 3.81 -18.48 16.51
C TRP A 214 3.84 -17.60 15.26
N ARG A 215 3.79 -16.27 15.42
CA ARG A 215 3.69 -15.35 14.28
C ARG A 215 4.89 -15.41 13.34
N ARG A 216 6.09 -15.72 13.83
CA ARG A 216 7.30 -15.91 13.01
C ARG A 216 7.29 -17.20 12.18
N LYS A 217 6.47 -18.18 12.55
CA LYS A 217 6.38 -19.48 11.86
C LYS A 217 5.09 -19.64 11.06
N ALA A 218 4.04 -18.93 11.45
CA ALA A 218 2.73 -19.04 10.85
C ALA A 218 2.70 -18.36 9.46
N PRO A 219 2.31 -19.08 8.39
CA PRO A 219 2.06 -18.47 7.10
C PRO A 219 0.74 -17.68 7.08
N PRO A 220 0.60 -16.70 6.17
CA PRO A 220 1.65 -16.20 5.28
C PRO A 220 2.72 -15.40 6.04
N LEU A 221 3.93 -15.35 5.48
CA LEU A 221 4.88 -14.28 5.80
C LEU A 221 4.33 -12.96 5.22
N VAL A 222 4.25 -11.92 6.05
CA VAL A 222 3.63 -10.64 5.67
C VAL A 222 4.67 -9.53 5.65
N TYR A 223 4.88 -8.96 4.47
CA TYR A 223 5.83 -7.87 4.22
C TYR A 223 5.10 -6.56 3.92
N THR A 224 5.78 -5.45 4.17
CA THR A 224 5.33 -4.13 3.70
C THR A 224 6.44 -3.42 2.95
N LEU A 225 6.12 -2.87 1.80
CA LEU A 225 6.99 -2.08 0.95
C LEU A 225 6.47 -0.65 1.03
N TRP A 226 7.20 0.25 1.69
CA TRP A 226 6.70 1.58 2.03
C TRP A 226 7.58 2.68 1.45
N ALA A 227 7.05 3.44 0.50
CA ALA A 227 7.67 4.65 -0.02
C ALA A 227 7.00 5.91 0.56
N ALA A 228 7.76 6.96 0.87
CA ALA A 228 7.19 8.20 1.39
C ALA A 228 7.90 9.46 0.90
N ARG A 229 7.10 10.47 0.55
CA ARG A 229 7.56 11.85 0.35
C ARG A 229 7.80 12.49 1.71
N LEU A 230 9.06 12.78 2.02
CA LEU A 230 9.47 13.36 3.28
C LEU A 230 9.59 14.88 3.16
N SER A 231 9.21 15.58 4.22
CA SER A 231 9.48 17.01 4.35
C SER A 231 10.86 17.27 4.95
N THR A 232 11.33 16.37 5.83
CA THR A 232 12.65 16.48 6.46
C THR A 232 13.30 15.10 6.65
N PRO A 233 14.64 15.02 6.78
CA PRO A 233 15.34 13.75 7.03
C PRO A 233 14.93 13.06 8.35
N GLU A 234 14.54 13.81 9.37
CA GLU A 234 14.13 13.26 10.68
C GLU A 234 12.85 12.42 10.58
N GLU A 235 11.97 12.74 9.62
CA GLU A 235 10.79 11.92 9.33
C GLU A 235 11.19 10.50 8.95
N PHE A 236 12.30 10.33 8.21
CA PHE A 236 12.78 9.01 7.82
C PHE A 236 13.22 8.17 9.03
N ALA A 237 14.01 8.76 9.93
CA ALA A 237 14.46 8.07 11.13
C ALA A 237 13.27 7.58 11.98
N LYS A 238 12.22 8.40 12.09
CA LYS A 238 11.01 8.02 12.81
C LYS A 238 10.20 6.93 12.09
N MET A 239 10.17 6.95 10.75
CA MET A 239 9.59 5.87 9.96
C MET A 239 10.29 4.54 10.20
N ILE A 240 11.63 4.53 10.22
CA ILE A 240 12.44 3.35 10.54
C ILE A 240 12.08 2.83 11.93
N GLN A 241 12.05 3.69 12.95
CA GLN A 241 11.67 3.29 14.31
C GLN A 241 10.25 2.71 14.38
N ASP A 242 9.28 3.32 13.70
CA ASP A 242 7.91 2.84 13.71
C ASP A 242 7.76 1.50 12.96
N ALA A 243 8.54 1.27 11.90
CA ALA A 243 8.59 0.00 11.17
C ALA A 243 9.29 -1.10 12.00
N GLN A 244 10.29 -0.75 12.81
CA GLN A 244 10.90 -1.69 13.75
C GLN A 244 9.87 -2.18 14.77
N ALA A 245 8.99 -1.30 15.25
CA ALA A 245 7.90 -1.70 16.13
C ALA A 245 6.87 -2.61 15.41
N LEU A 246 6.64 -2.41 14.11
CA LEU A 246 5.76 -3.30 13.34
C LEU A 246 6.37 -4.70 13.17
N THR A 247 7.63 -4.78 12.78
CA THR A 247 8.32 -6.07 12.59
C THR A 247 8.62 -6.77 13.91
N ALA A 248 8.76 -6.02 15.01
CA ALA A 248 8.90 -6.59 16.33
C ALA A 248 7.68 -7.43 16.75
N THR A 249 6.47 -7.16 16.24
CA THR A 249 5.25 -7.78 16.76
C THR A 249 4.32 -8.39 15.71
N TYR A 250 4.27 -7.86 14.48
CA TYR A 250 3.21 -8.18 13.52
C TYR A 250 3.72 -8.61 12.14
N LEU A 251 4.69 -7.88 11.59
CA LEU A 251 5.18 -8.09 10.22
C LEU A 251 6.47 -8.92 10.21
N ASP A 252 6.71 -9.59 9.09
CA ASP A 252 7.91 -10.40 8.88
C ASP A 252 9.06 -9.55 8.29
N GLY A 253 8.74 -8.52 7.50
CA GLY A 253 9.72 -7.52 7.06
C GLY A 253 9.10 -6.23 6.53
N VAL A 254 9.89 -5.14 6.52
CA VAL A 254 9.50 -3.86 5.95
C VAL A 254 10.64 -3.27 5.10
N GLY A 255 10.37 -3.05 3.82
CA GLY A 255 11.23 -2.29 2.92
C GLY A 255 10.83 -0.83 2.96
N ILE A 256 11.73 0.08 3.31
CA ILE A 256 11.42 1.52 3.38
C ILE A 256 12.19 2.29 2.33
N TYR A 257 11.48 3.20 1.69
CA TYR A 257 12.02 4.18 0.75
C TYR A 257 11.55 5.58 1.12
N GLY A 258 12.48 6.52 1.23
CA GLY A 258 12.19 7.94 1.47
C GLY A 258 12.67 8.76 0.30
N PHE A 259 11.94 9.80 -0.08
CA PHE A 259 12.38 10.77 -1.08
C PHE A 259 11.95 12.19 -0.70
N MET A 260 12.70 13.17 -1.17
CA MET A 260 12.51 14.58 -0.85
C MET A 260 12.64 15.43 -2.10
N LYS A 261 12.12 16.67 -2.05
CA LYS A 261 12.39 17.66 -3.09
C LYS A 261 13.91 17.91 -3.15
N ASN A 262 14.47 17.95 -4.36
CA ASN A 262 15.86 18.31 -4.54
C ASN A 262 16.08 19.82 -4.23
N SER A 263 17.34 20.24 -4.15
CA SER A 263 17.69 21.63 -3.83
C SER A 263 17.28 22.65 -4.91
N ALA A 264 17.26 22.23 -6.17
CA ALA A 264 16.82 23.05 -7.30
C ALA A 264 15.29 23.27 -7.30
N GLY A 265 14.54 22.40 -6.62
CA GLY A 265 13.10 22.49 -6.52
C GLY A 265 12.36 22.06 -7.80
N ASP A 266 13.03 21.33 -8.68
CA ASP A 266 12.54 20.88 -10.00
C ASP A 266 12.45 19.35 -10.11
N GLY A 267 12.64 18.63 -8.99
CA GLY A 267 12.60 17.18 -8.97
C GLY A 267 12.62 16.58 -7.57
N TYR A 268 12.57 15.25 -7.52
CA TYR A 268 12.79 14.48 -6.31
C TYR A 268 14.18 13.83 -6.30
N VAL A 269 14.70 13.61 -5.09
CA VAL A 269 15.92 12.85 -4.81
C VAL A 269 15.64 11.87 -3.68
N ALA A 270 16.28 10.71 -3.74
CA ALA A 270 16.24 9.73 -2.66
C ALA A 270 16.74 10.35 -1.34
N ALA A 271 16.03 10.10 -0.26
CA ALA A 271 16.52 10.39 1.08
C ALA A 271 17.52 9.29 1.47
N SER A 272 18.69 9.69 1.97
CA SER A 272 19.66 8.72 2.48
C SER A 272 19.08 7.96 3.66
N ILE A 273 19.13 6.63 3.59
CA ILE A 273 18.79 5.78 4.73
C ILE A 273 19.78 6.10 5.86
N SER A 274 19.26 6.60 6.97
CA SER A 274 20.05 6.86 8.16
C SER A 274 20.44 5.56 8.88
N ARG A 275 21.48 5.63 9.72
CA ARG A 275 21.89 4.54 10.62
C ARG A 275 20.67 4.01 11.40
N GLY A 276 20.64 2.71 11.67
CA GLY A 276 19.57 2.10 12.47
C GLY A 276 18.58 1.24 11.67
N VAL A 277 18.85 0.92 10.41
CA VAL A 277 18.20 -0.22 9.76
C VAL A 277 18.56 -1.53 10.48
N SER A 278 17.63 -2.47 10.45
CA SER A 278 17.83 -3.83 10.96
C SER A 278 17.57 -4.84 9.85
N GLU A 279 17.88 -6.11 10.08
CA GLU A 279 17.65 -7.19 9.11
C GLU A 279 16.20 -7.19 8.55
N ARG A 280 15.22 -6.88 9.40
CA ARG A 280 13.79 -6.88 9.04
C ARG A 280 13.24 -5.49 8.66
N VAL A 281 14.00 -4.43 8.85
CA VAL A 281 13.64 -3.06 8.44
C VAL A 281 14.78 -2.48 7.65
N THR A 282 14.67 -2.58 6.33
CA THR A 282 15.81 -2.41 5.41
C THR A 282 15.38 -1.68 4.14
N SER A 283 16.28 -1.56 3.17
CA SER A 283 15.98 -0.93 1.88
C SER A 283 14.92 -1.70 1.09
N MET A 284 14.37 -1.05 0.06
CA MET A 284 13.43 -1.68 -0.87
C MET A 284 14.05 -2.93 -1.50
N ASP A 285 15.28 -2.83 -2.04
CA ASP A 285 15.99 -3.95 -2.66
C ASP A 285 16.17 -5.13 -1.71
N ASN A 286 16.65 -4.87 -0.50
CA ASN A 286 16.93 -5.93 0.45
C ASN A 286 15.65 -6.68 0.85
N VAL A 287 14.51 -6.00 1.03
CA VAL A 287 13.25 -6.71 1.29
C VAL A 287 12.76 -7.49 0.08
N LEU A 288 12.96 -6.99 -1.14
CA LEU A 288 12.63 -7.75 -2.35
C LEU A 288 13.51 -9.00 -2.50
N ASP A 289 14.80 -8.91 -2.15
CA ASP A 289 15.70 -10.06 -2.09
C ASP A 289 15.27 -11.07 -1.04
N LEU A 290 14.91 -10.60 0.16
CA LEU A 290 14.39 -11.46 1.23
C LEU A 290 13.12 -12.20 0.77
N ILE A 291 12.15 -11.49 0.18
CA ILE A 291 10.92 -12.12 -0.31
C ILE A 291 11.23 -13.16 -1.39
N ALA A 292 12.11 -12.84 -2.35
CA ALA A 292 12.48 -13.76 -3.41
C ALA A 292 13.23 -15.00 -2.88
N ALA A 293 14.08 -14.84 -1.87
CA ALA A 293 14.75 -15.94 -1.19
C ALA A 293 13.73 -16.86 -0.50
N GLU A 294 12.76 -16.31 0.23
CA GLU A 294 11.70 -17.09 0.89
C GLU A 294 10.85 -17.89 -0.12
N ILE A 295 10.53 -17.29 -1.28
CA ILE A 295 9.87 -18.03 -2.36
C ILE A 295 10.75 -19.17 -2.87
N SER A 296 12.04 -18.91 -3.08
CA SER A 296 13.00 -19.88 -3.60
C SER A 296 13.17 -21.05 -2.63
N ASP A 297 13.36 -20.79 -1.34
CA ASP A 297 13.50 -21.81 -0.29
C ASP A 297 12.26 -22.72 -0.21
N VAL A 298 11.07 -22.13 -0.29
CA VAL A 298 9.82 -22.92 -0.34
C VAL A 298 9.76 -23.75 -1.62
N MET A 299 10.11 -23.19 -2.77
CA MET A 299 10.11 -23.93 -4.04
C MET A 299 11.12 -25.08 -4.01
N GLU A 300 12.34 -24.86 -3.54
CA GLU A 300 13.40 -25.86 -3.43
C GLU A 300 12.99 -27.02 -2.52
N SER A 301 12.42 -26.71 -1.35
CA SER A 301 11.91 -27.73 -0.42
C SER A 301 10.73 -28.54 -0.97
N HIS A 302 10.10 -28.08 -2.05
CA HIS A 302 8.97 -28.74 -2.73
C HIS A 302 9.32 -29.19 -4.16
N ASN A 303 10.58 -29.54 -4.42
CA ASN A 303 11.05 -30.04 -5.73
C ASN A 303 10.75 -29.07 -6.88
N ASN A 304 10.94 -27.77 -6.65
CA ASN A 304 10.65 -26.67 -7.57
C ASN A 304 9.19 -26.64 -8.05
N ARG A 305 8.26 -27.00 -7.15
CA ARG A 305 6.82 -26.89 -7.39
C ARG A 305 6.16 -26.05 -6.31
N VAL A 306 5.11 -25.35 -6.71
CA VAL A 306 4.25 -24.65 -5.77
C VAL A 306 3.62 -25.69 -4.83
N PRO A 307 3.70 -25.53 -3.50
CA PRO A 307 3.06 -26.45 -2.57
C PRO A 307 1.55 -26.53 -2.79
N GLU A 308 0.94 -27.68 -2.53
CA GLU A 308 -0.52 -27.81 -2.53
C GLU A 308 -1.13 -26.87 -1.47
N PRO A 309 -2.31 -26.27 -1.74
CA PRO A 309 -2.95 -25.37 -0.79
C PRO A 309 -3.40 -26.13 0.46
N VAL A 310 -3.10 -25.58 1.63
CA VAL A 310 -3.62 -26.07 2.91
C VAL A 310 -4.92 -25.34 3.25
N ILE A 311 -6.06 -25.93 2.89
CA ILE A 311 -7.37 -25.36 3.21
C ILE A 311 -7.83 -25.92 4.57
N PRO A 312 -8.16 -25.08 5.56
CA PRO A 312 -8.73 -25.56 6.83
C PRO A 312 -10.03 -26.35 6.58
N SER A 313 -10.15 -27.53 7.20
CA SER A 313 -11.30 -28.42 7.04
C SER A 313 -12.58 -27.89 7.68
N SER A 314 -12.46 -26.99 8.65
CA SER A 314 -13.56 -26.28 9.31
C SER A 314 -13.04 -24.96 9.88
N PHE A 315 -13.86 -23.91 9.78
CA PHE A 315 -13.60 -22.64 10.46
C PHE A 315 -14.31 -22.68 11.81
N ALA A 316 -13.60 -22.38 12.89
CA ALA A 316 -14.20 -22.25 14.21
C ALA A 316 -15.38 -21.24 14.25
N ALA A 317 -15.48 -20.35 13.25
CA ALA A 317 -16.59 -19.41 13.08
C ALA A 317 -17.91 -20.05 12.58
N GLU A 318 -17.91 -21.30 12.08
CA GLU A 318 -19.16 -22.01 11.80
C GLU A 318 -19.78 -22.63 13.06
N ALA A 319 -19.00 -22.79 14.13
CA ALA A 319 -19.47 -23.36 15.40
C ALA A 319 -20.37 -22.41 16.23
N SER A 320 -20.62 -21.17 15.76
CA SER A 320 -21.55 -20.23 16.40
C SER A 320 -22.84 -19.98 15.60
N LYS A 321 -23.12 -20.76 14.55
CA LYS A 321 -24.52 -21.03 14.16
C LYS A 321 -25.15 -22.03 15.15
N VAL A 322 -25.05 -21.70 16.43
CA VAL A 322 -25.84 -22.33 17.49
C VAL A 322 -27.23 -21.72 17.38
N ASP A 323 -28.13 -22.47 16.74
CA ASP A 323 -29.57 -22.51 17.01
C ASP A 323 -30.25 -21.16 17.34
N ASP A 324 -30.36 -20.27 16.35
CA ASP A 324 -31.40 -19.21 16.34
C ASP A 324 -32.84 -19.78 16.35
N ILE A 325 -33.00 -21.11 16.32
CA ILE A 325 -34.28 -21.80 16.45
C ILE A 325 -34.83 -21.75 17.89
N ASN A 326 -34.02 -21.41 18.90
CA ASN A 326 -34.48 -21.31 20.30
C ASN A 326 -34.67 -19.88 20.84
N ALA A 327 -34.34 -18.84 20.08
CA ALA A 327 -34.54 -17.46 20.51
C ALA A 327 -36.03 -17.04 20.49
N SER A 328 -36.89 -17.72 19.72
CA SER A 328 -38.34 -17.45 19.67
C SER A 328 -39.15 -18.07 20.81
N LYS A 329 -38.49 -18.65 21.83
CA LYS A 329 -39.15 -19.18 23.04
C LYS A 329 -38.84 -18.39 24.31
N LEU A 330 -38.14 -17.26 24.19
CA LEU A 330 -37.72 -16.45 25.35
C LEU A 330 -38.26 -15.00 25.36
N PHE A 331 -39.21 -14.67 24.48
CA PHE A 331 -40.04 -13.47 24.59
C PHE A 331 -41.49 -13.78 24.22
#